data_AF-A0A5D2RFE7-F1
#
_entry.id   AF-A0A5D2RFE7-F1
#
_cell.length_a   1.000
_cell.length_b   1.000
_cell.length_c   1.000
_cell.angle_alpha   90.00
_cell.angle_beta   90.00
_cell.angle_gamma   90.00
#
_symmetry.space_group_name_H-M   'P 1'
#
loop_
_entity.id
_entity.type
_entity.pdbx_description
1 polymer ?
#
loop_
_entity_poly.entity_id
_entity_poly.type
_entity_poly.pdbx_seq_one_letter_code
_entity_poly.pdbx_strand_id
1 'polypeptide(L)'
;MIFFFPPPTITVPSHEHPWMLVSRKMSFVCDFCGTDGDHSPYFCATCVLFVHKNCISLPRHIMITRHRHTISLSYSFRQNQVDDGMCRVCYLKVDTSYGSYRCSASDCNYIAHALCATDKAIWDGTIMLEGYDERSEEVVHEPWNLITDVVEQISIGELMVASEIKHSYHEHNLRLTFSGKTKDDDSQCDGCTRPISTPFYSCEQCKFFLHKDCAELPKKMPHPFHRHLLTLTNSNDEEGNSWCCACDRYYQGFSYRCYKGNCLFRIDIQCMLFSDTLKHPSHEHSLFLVHNKKGTSCSACLKTLYSGDVAYRCMKRCDFSLDIGCATLPLTAWYKYDRHPLTLTYSDDSEPSQYYCDLCEKEREPNHWFYYCADCDNSLHLNCAIGDLPYMKLGNKVKFYVHKHPFTIVKNIWNCPPCKVCREVCNGQALECKESECNFIVHWDCLDCLWGLSRAFE
;
A
#
# COMPACT_ATOMS: atom_id res chain seq x y z
N MET A 1 15.40 -17.12 39.05
CA MET A 1 16.08 -16.25 38.08
C MET A 1 17.34 -16.95 37.61
N ILE A 2 17.32 -17.59 36.45
CA ILE A 2 18.52 -18.18 35.86
C ILE A 2 19.12 -17.10 34.96
N PHE A 3 20.22 -16.49 35.40
CA PHE A 3 21.03 -15.62 34.56
C PHE A 3 21.74 -16.49 33.52
N PHE A 4 21.23 -16.55 32.30
CA PHE A 4 22.00 -17.11 31.18
C PHE A 4 23.16 -16.15 30.87
N PHE A 5 24.35 -16.48 31.36
CA PHE A 5 25.57 -15.86 30.86
C PHE A 5 25.67 -16.16 29.35
N PRO A 6 25.89 -15.15 28.49
CA PRO A 6 26.10 -15.41 27.07
C PRO A 6 27.33 -16.31 26.90
N PRO A 7 27.25 -17.37 26.07
CA PRO A 7 28.36 -18.29 25.89
C PRO A 7 29.60 -17.55 25.36
N PRO A 8 30.80 -17.85 25.86
CA PRO A 8 32.03 -17.16 25.50
C PRO A 8 32.45 -17.37 24.04
N THR A 9 32.02 -18.47 23.44
CA THR A 9 32.24 -18.80 22.02
C THR A 9 30.94 -19.32 21.40
N ILE A 10 30.61 -18.88 20.19
CA ILE A 10 29.41 -19.29 19.44
C ILE A 10 29.79 -19.62 18.00
N THR A 11 29.28 -20.74 17.48
CA THR A 11 29.29 -21.04 16.04
C THR A 11 27.87 -20.88 15.50
N VAL A 12 27.75 -20.30 14.30
CA VAL A 12 26.45 -20.05 13.66
C VAL A 12 26.51 -20.50 12.20
N PRO A 13 25.42 -21.05 11.63
CA PRO A 13 25.44 -21.50 10.23
C PRO A 13 25.72 -20.39 9.21
N SER A 14 25.47 -19.14 9.56
CA SER A 14 25.70 -17.98 8.69
C SER A 14 27.17 -17.55 8.57
N HIS A 15 28.06 -18.06 9.43
CA HIS A 15 29.48 -17.73 9.41
C HIS A 15 30.33 -18.92 9.86
N GLU A 16 31.25 -19.36 9.00
CA GLU A 16 32.00 -20.61 9.17
C GLU A 16 32.94 -20.62 10.40
N HIS A 17 33.40 -19.45 10.86
CA HIS A 17 34.34 -19.34 11.96
C HIS A 17 33.65 -19.05 13.30
N PRO A 18 34.22 -19.49 14.44
CA PRO A 18 33.65 -19.23 15.75
C PRO A 18 33.75 -17.74 16.13
N TRP A 19 32.66 -17.22 16.70
CA TRP A 19 32.60 -15.91 17.32
C TRP A 19 33.00 -15.98 18.78
N MET A 20 33.86 -15.08 19.22
CA MET A 20 34.31 -14.95 20.61
C MET A 20 33.72 -13.70 21.24
N LEU A 21 33.07 -13.82 22.40
CA LEU A 21 32.56 -12.64 23.12
C LEU A 21 33.70 -11.87 23.77
N VAL A 22 33.87 -10.61 23.40
CA VAL A 22 34.81 -9.71 24.06
C VAL A 22 34.15 -9.14 25.31
N SER A 23 34.45 -9.72 26.47
CA SER A 23 33.82 -9.33 27.75
C SER A 23 34.10 -7.89 28.20
N ARG A 24 35.05 -7.20 27.54
CA ARG A 24 35.33 -5.78 27.79
C ARG A 24 34.38 -4.90 26.99
N LYS A 25 33.77 -3.93 27.66
CA LYS A 25 33.00 -2.87 27.01
C LYS A 25 33.93 -2.01 26.16
N MET A 26 33.59 -1.81 24.89
CA MET A 26 34.33 -0.95 23.97
C MET A 26 33.39 -0.32 22.95
N SER A 27 33.80 0.80 22.37
CA SER A 27 33.15 1.39 21.20
C SER A 27 33.76 0.78 19.94
N PHE A 28 32.92 0.31 19.02
CA PHE A 28 33.31 -0.28 17.74
C PHE A 28 32.24 0.00 16.69
N VAL A 29 32.58 -0.12 15.41
CA VAL A 29 31.59 -0.15 14.32
C VAL A 29 31.37 -1.60 13.94
N CYS A 30 30.11 -2.04 13.86
CA CYS A 30 29.81 -3.42 13.49
C CYS A 30 30.07 -3.65 12.00
N ASP A 31 30.91 -4.63 11.67
CA ASP A 31 31.31 -4.94 10.29
C ASP A 31 30.13 -5.45 9.43
N PHE A 32 29.04 -5.91 10.06
CA PHE A 32 27.87 -6.42 9.34
C PHE A 32 26.80 -5.37 9.06
N CYS A 33 26.52 -4.46 9.99
CA CYS A 33 25.47 -3.45 9.81
C CYS A 33 25.98 -2.02 9.61
N GLY A 34 27.27 -1.78 9.85
CA GLY A 34 27.88 -0.45 9.75
C GLY A 34 27.43 0.54 10.82
N THR A 35 26.72 0.10 11.87
CA THR A 35 26.29 0.98 12.98
C THR A 35 27.20 0.82 14.19
N ASP A 36 27.28 1.88 14.98
CA ASP A 36 28.07 1.87 16.22
C ASP A 36 27.55 0.82 17.22
N GLY A 37 28.48 0.19 17.91
CA GLY A 37 28.26 -0.63 19.09
C GLY A 37 29.08 -0.07 20.24
N ASP A 38 28.46 0.04 21.41
CA ASP A 38 29.07 0.58 22.63
C ASP A 38 29.15 -0.48 23.75
N HIS A 39 28.87 -1.74 23.43
CA HIS A 39 28.83 -2.88 24.35
C HIS A 39 29.91 -3.93 24.00
N SER A 40 29.85 -5.12 24.60
CA SER A 40 30.73 -6.25 24.29
C SER A 40 30.48 -6.80 22.87
N PRO A 41 31.41 -6.65 21.91
CA PRO A 41 31.27 -7.22 20.58
C PRO A 41 31.49 -8.74 20.58
N TYR A 42 30.97 -9.39 19.55
CA TYR A 42 31.47 -10.70 19.12
C TYR A 42 32.57 -10.49 18.10
N PHE A 43 33.70 -11.16 18.31
CA PHE A 43 34.90 -11.05 17.50
C PHE A 43 35.21 -12.38 16.82
N CYS A 44 35.41 -12.36 15.51
CA CYS A 44 35.95 -13.51 14.77
C CYS A 44 37.44 -13.28 14.55
N ALA A 45 38.30 -14.11 15.14
CA ALA A 45 39.75 -13.96 15.03
C ALA A 45 40.27 -14.23 13.61
N THR A 46 39.65 -15.19 12.90
CA THR A 46 40.07 -15.58 11.54
C THR A 46 39.74 -14.50 10.52
N CYS A 47 38.54 -13.91 10.61
CA CYS A 47 38.10 -12.85 9.70
C CYS A 47 38.37 -11.45 10.25
N VAL A 48 38.86 -11.30 11.47
CA VAL A 48 39.11 -10.00 12.13
C VAL A 48 37.88 -9.09 12.08
N LEU A 49 36.70 -9.66 12.41
CA LEU A 49 35.42 -8.95 12.37
C LEU A 49 34.91 -8.66 13.79
N PHE A 50 34.35 -7.48 14.01
CA PHE A 50 33.57 -7.11 15.19
C PHE A 50 32.11 -6.93 14.82
N VAL A 51 31.22 -7.66 15.49
CA VAL A 51 29.78 -7.61 15.20
C VAL A 51 28.95 -7.51 16.46
N HIS A 52 27.76 -6.90 16.35
CA HIS A 52 26.78 -6.94 17.43
C HIS A 52 26.27 -8.37 17.66
N LYS A 53 25.82 -8.65 18.88
CA LYS A 53 25.14 -9.90 19.23
C LYS A 53 24.00 -10.27 18.27
N ASN A 54 23.22 -9.29 17.81
CA ASN A 54 22.11 -9.55 16.90
C ASN A 54 22.56 -9.71 15.44
N CYS A 55 23.77 -9.25 15.10
CA CYS A 55 24.32 -9.36 13.75
C CYS A 55 24.91 -10.75 13.47
N ILE A 56 25.36 -11.49 14.49
CA ILE A 56 25.86 -12.87 14.31
C ILE A 56 24.80 -13.79 13.69
N SER A 57 23.53 -13.53 13.97
CA SER A 57 22.39 -14.33 13.50
C SER A 57 21.86 -13.90 12.13
N LEU A 58 22.51 -12.95 11.44
CA LEU A 58 22.09 -12.56 10.10
C LEU A 58 22.27 -13.75 9.14
N PRO A 59 21.21 -14.19 8.46
CA PRO A 59 21.26 -15.36 7.57
C PRO A 59 22.05 -15.09 6.29
N ARG A 60 22.68 -16.13 5.73
CA ARG A 60 23.49 -15.99 4.51
C ARG A 60 22.64 -15.78 3.26
N HIS A 61 21.51 -16.48 3.12
CA HIS A 61 20.62 -16.39 1.96
C HIS A 61 19.18 -16.17 2.41
N ILE A 62 18.50 -15.18 1.85
CA ILE A 62 17.11 -14.83 2.18
C ILE A 62 16.30 -14.47 0.94
N MET A 63 14.98 -14.53 1.08
CA MET A 63 14.04 -13.92 0.14
C MET A 63 13.23 -12.83 0.84
N ILE A 64 12.93 -11.75 0.12
CA ILE A 64 12.12 -10.63 0.61
C ILE A 64 11.05 -10.28 -0.42
N THR A 65 9.89 -9.75 -0.01
CA THR A 65 8.79 -9.47 -0.96
C THR A 65 9.11 -8.33 -1.94
N ARG A 66 10.12 -7.51 -1.66
CA ARG A 66 10.58 -6.43 -2.55
C ARG A 66 11.51 -6.90 -3.67
N HIS A 67 11.92 -8.16 -3.69
CA HIS A 67 12.81 -8.68 -4.72
C HIS A 67 12.52 -10.15 -5.05
N ARG A 68 12.60 -10.51 -6.33
CA ARG A 68 12.18 -11.85 -6.79
C ARG A 68 13.26 -12.91 -6.62
N HIS A 69 14.53 -12.52 -6.63
CA HIS A 69 15.63 -13.46 -6.47
C HIS A 69 16.03 -13.61 -5.01
N THR A 70 16.72 -14.70 -4.72
CA THR A 70 17.41 -14.87 -3.45
C THR A 70 18.53 -13.84 -3.37
N ILE A 71 18.61 -13.16 -2.24
CA ILE A 71 19.70 -12.23 -1.94
C ILE A 71 20.62 -12.84 -0.89
N SER A 72 21.91 -12.64 -1.08
CA SER A 72 22.96 -13.23 -0.26
C SER A 72 23.71 -12.16 0.51
N LEU A 73 24.00 -12.42 1.78
CA LEU A 73 24.83 -11.56 2.61
C LEU A 73 26.26 -11.59 2.08
N SER A 74 26.72 -10.44 1.61
CA SER A 74 28.06 -10.20 1.14
C SER A 74 28.78 -9.27 2.12
N TYR A 75 29.94 -9.72 2.58
CA TYR A 75 30.89 -8.92 3.35
C TYR A 75 32.27 -9.23 2.77
N SER A 76 32.92 -8.24 2.16
CA SER A 76 34.25 -8.42 1.56
C SER A 76 35.30 -7.67 2.37
N PHE A 77 36.48 -8.28 2.50
CA PHE A 77 37.66 -7.60 3.02
C PHE A 77 38.07 -6.51 2.03
N ARG A 78 37.81 -5.24 2.38
CA ARG A 78 38.31 -4.01 1.72
C ARG A 78 38.69 -4.20 0.24
N GLN A 79 37.73 -4.49 -0.62
CA GLN A 79 37.90 -4.20 -2.04
C GLN A 79 37.54 -2.74 -2.22
N ASN A 80 38.54 -1.92 -2.57
CA ASN A 80 38.42 -0.48 -2.87
C ASN A 80 37.61 -0.20 -4.16
N GLN A 81 36.57 -1.00 -4.45
CA GLN A 81 35.59 -0.69 -5.48
C GLN A 81 34.41 -0.02 -4.79
N VAL A 82 34.37 1.31 -4.88
CA VAL A 82 33.22 2.11 -4.49
C VAL A 82 32.13 1.87 -5.52
N ASP A 83 31.37 0.77 -5.37
CA ASP A 83 30.09 0.65 -6.05
C ASP A 83 29.16 1.69 -5.45
N ASP A 84 28.68 2.65 -6.26
CA ASP A 84 27.72 3.69 -5.85
C ASP A 84 26.30 3.10 -5.74
N GLY A 85 26.19 1.94 -5.08
CA GLY A 85 24.96 1.18 -4.94
C GLY A 85 24.00 1.85 -3.95
N MET A 86 22.81 2.20 -4.43
CA MET A 86 21.72 2.69 -3.58
C MET A 86 20.90 1.50 -3.07
N CYS A 87 20.67 1.47 -1.76
CA CYS A 87 19.84 0.45 -1.12
C CYS A 87 18.43 0.46 -1.71
N ARG A 88 17.98 -0.65 -2.27
CA ARG A 88 16.64 -0.75 -2.91
C ARG A 88 15.47 -0.81 -1.91
N VAL A 89 15.75 -0.68 -0.62
CA VAL A 89 14.74 -0.63 0.45
C VAL A 89 14.57 0.80 0.97
N CYS A 90 15.66 1.44 1.37
CA CYS A 90 15.62 2.78 1.98
C CYS A 90 16.15 3.90 1.07
N TYR A 91 16.67 3.56 -0.13
CA TYR A 91 17.18 4.50 -1.12
C TYR A 91 18.33 5.39 -0.63
N LEU A 92 19.05 4.95 0.41
CA LEU A 92 20.31 5.54 0.86
C LEU A 92 21.50 4.76 0.32
N LYS A 93 22.65 5.42 0.20
CA LYS A 93 23.89 4.81 -0.25
C LYS A 93 24.29 3.63 0.64
N VAL A 94 24.69 2.53 0.03
CA VAL A 94 25.25 1.36 0.72
C VAL A 94 26.75 1.53 0.82
N ASP A 95 27.26 1.54 2.05
CA ASP A 95 28.70 1.40 2.27
C ASP A 95 29.05 -0.08 2.26
N THR A 96 29.68 -0.51 1.17
CA THR A 96 30.05 -1.90 0.92
C THR A 96 31.28 -2.35 1.70
N SER A 97 31.88 -1.45 2.49
CA SER A 97 32.85 -1.81 3.53
C SER A 97 32.21 -2.64 4.64
N TYR A 98 30.88 -2.59 4.76
CA TYR A 98 30.08 -3.36 5.70
C TYR A 98 29.21 -4.40 4.98
N GLY A 99 28.64 -5.31 5.77
CA GLY A 99 27.69 -6.31 5.30
C GLY A 99 26.51 -5.72 4.51
N SER A 100 26.27 -6.27 3.32
CA SER A 100 25.15 -5.90 2.44
C SER A 100 24.56 -7.14 1.80
N TYR A 101 23.25 -7.15 1.56
CA TYR A 101 22.63 -8.21 0.77
C TYR A 101 22.67 -7.84 -0.71
N ARG A 102 23.06 -8.80 -1.54
CA ARG A 102 23.16 -8.64 -2.99
C ARG A 102 22.44 -9.78 -3.71
N CYS A 103 21.79 -9.48 -4.82
CA CYS A 103 21.33 -10.51 -5.73
C CYS A 103 22.52 -11.07 -6.53
N SER A 104 22.52 -12.39 -6.73
CA SER A 104 23.56 -13.09 -7.51
C SER A 104 23.22 -13.25 -8.99
N ALA A 105 21.99 -12.89 -9.40
CA ALA A 105 21.55 -13.02 -10.79
C ALA A 105 22.30 -12.03 -11.71
N SER A 106 22.73 -12.49 -12.88
CA SER A 106 23.63 -11.78 -13.80
C SER A 106 23.12 -10.41 -14.26
N ASP A 107 21.81 -10.26 -14.43
CA ASP A 107 21.16 -9.02 -14.89
C ASP A 107 20.50 -8.24 -13.74
N CYS A 108 20.91 -8.49 -12.50
CA CYS A 108 20.30 -7.89 -11.33
C CYS A 108 21.29 -7.15 -10.43
N ASN A 109 21.16 -5.83 -10.34
CA ASN A 109 21.96 -4.98 -9.45
C ASN A 109 21.30 -4.73 -8.09
N TYR A 110 20.46 -5.64 -7.62
CA TYR A 110 19.77 -5.46 -6.34
C TYR A 110 20.77 -5.49 -5.19
N ILE A 111 20.81 -4.40 -4.42
CA ILE A 111 21.61 -4.27 -3.20
C ILE A 111 20.76 -3.64 -2.10
N ALA A 112 20.94 -4.11 -0.87
CA ALA A 112 20.31 -3.55 0.31
C ALA A 112 21.26 -3.60 1.52
N HIS A 113 21.14 -2.63 2.44
CA HIS A 113 21.82 -2.74 3.74
C HIS A 113 21.38 -4.00 4.46
N ALA A 114 22.29 -4.63 5.21
CA ALA A 114 21.99 -5.81 6.01
C ALA A 114 20.70 -5.65 6.84
N LEU A 115 20.64 -4.58 7.64
CA LEU A 115 19.48 -4.30 8.50
C LEU A 115 18.20 -3.94 7.73
N CYS A 116 18.32 -3.37 6.52
CA CYS A 116 17.15 -3.08 5.70
C CYS A 116 16.57 -4.36 5.13
N ALA A 117 17.40 -5.27 4.62
CA ALA A 117 16.97 -6.54 4.04
C ALA A 117 16.36 -7.49 5.09
N THR A 118 16.85 -7.45 6.33
CA THR A 118 16.33 -8.29 7.43
C THR A 118 15.35 -7.55 8.33
N ASP A 119 14.83 -6.39 7.91
CA ASP A 119 13.81 -5.69 8.66
C ASP A 119 12.53 -6.54 8.68
N LYS A 120 11.97 -6.75 9.87
CA LYS A 120 10.77 -7.55 10.04
C LYS A 120 9.63 -7.02 9.15
N ALA A 121 9.52 -5.72 8.91
CA ALA A 121 8.46 -5.16 8.08
C ALA A 121 8.44 -5.72 6.64
N ILE A 122 9.60 -6.11 6.09
CA ILE A 122 9.73 -6.61 4.71
C ILE A 122 10.15 -8.08 4.61
N TRP A 123 10.74 -8.63 5.67
CA TRP A 123 11.23 -10.01 5.71
C TRP A 123 10.48 -10.83 6.76
N ASP A 124 10.00 -12.00 6.36
CA ASP A 124 9.20 -12.90 7.19
C ASP A 124 10.01 -13.96 7.93
N GLY A 125 11.35 -13.92 7.81
CA GLY A 125 12.24 -14.90 8.42
C GLY A 125 12.61 -16.07 7.50
N THR A 126 12.16 -16.08 6.25
CA THR A 126 12.49 -17.15 5.29
C THR A 126 13.99 -17.14 4.96
N ILE A 127 14.67 -18.27 5.22
CA ILE A 127 16.09 -18.50 4.95
C ILE A 127 16.20 -19.56 3.86
N MET A 128 17.09 -19.34 2.88
CA MET A 128 17.37 -20.28 1.80
C MET A 128 18.63 -21.10 2.06
N LEU A 129 18.62 -22.35 1.61
CA LEU A 129 19.76 -23.26 1.72
C LEU A 129 20.74 -23.02 0.54
N GLU A 130 22.04 -23.16 0.81
CA GLU A 130 23.07 -23.12 -0.23
C GLU A 130 22.83 -24.23 -1.27
N GLY A 131 22.82 -23.87 -2.55
CA GLY A 131 22.54 -24.79 -3.66
C GLY A 131 21.06 -24.92 -4.03
N TYR A 132 20.16 -24.12 -3.44
CA TYR A 132 18.80 -23.96 -3.94
C TYR A 132 18.84 -23.34 -5.35
N ASP A 133 18.41 -24.11 -6.35
CA ASP A 133 18.33 -23.64 -7.73
C ASP A 133 17.14 -22.69 -7.85
N GLU A 134 17.40 -21.40 -8.11
CA GLU A 134 16.35 -20.40 -8.38
C GLU A 134 15.47 -20.81 -9.58
N ARG A 135 15.91 -21.78 -10.37
CA ARG A 135 15.14 -22.38 -11.46
C ARG A 135 14.05 -23.36 -10.99
N SER A 136 13.98 -23.69 -9.69
CA SER A 136 13.13 -24.77 -9.16
C SER A 136 11.87 -24.34 -8.39
N GLU A 137 11.43 -23.08 -8.43
CA GLU A 137 9.99 -22.69 -8.29
C GLU A 137 9.80 -21.16 -8.52
N GLU A 138 9.27 -20.62 -9.63
CA GLU A 138 7.91 -20.73 -10.22
C GLU A 138 6.74 -20.01 -9.49
N VAL A 139 6.97 -19.14 -8.50
CA VAL A 139 5.81 -18.64 -7.68
C VAL A 139 4.92 -17.58 -8.35
N VAL A 140 5.35 -16.89 -9.43
CA VAL A 140 4.57 -15.76 -10.01
C VAL A 140 4.18 -15.95 -11.48
N HIS A 141 4.86 -16.83 -12.22
CA HIS A 141 4.65 -17.05 -13.66
C HIS A 141 4.23 -18.48 -14.03
N GLU A 142 3.91 -19.34 -13.06
CA GLU A 142 3.17 -20.58 -13.32
C GLU A 142 1.83 -20.26 -14.00
N PRO A 143 1.35 -21.10 -14.95
CA PRO A 143 0.00 -21.02 -15.51
C PRO A 143 -1.10 -20.91 -14.43
N TRP A 144 -0.83 -21.44 -13.23
CA TRP A 144 -1.74 -21.47 -12.08
C TRP A 144 -1.80 -20.18 -11.26
N ASN A 145 -0.94 -19.19 -11.53
CA ASN A 145 -1.01 -17.87 -10.89
C ASN A 145 -1.94 -16.91 -11.64
N LEU A 146 -2.63 -17.36 -12.69
CA LEU A 146 -3.64 -16.58 -13.40
C LEU A 146 -5.01 -16.76 -12.73
N ILE A 147 -5.82 -15.70 -12.76
CA ILE A 147 -7.23 -15.76 -12.36
C ILE A 147 -8.17 -15.94 -13.55
N THR A 148 -7.59 -15.98 -14.75
CA THR A 148 -8.28 -16.08 -16.03
C THR A 148 -7.73 -17.21 -16.86
N ASP A 149 -8.63 -17.95 -17.50
CA ASP A 149 -8.30 -18.86 -18.59
C ASP A 149 -8.64 -18.17 -19.92
N VAL A 150 -7.67 -18.13 -20.84
CA VAL A 150 -7.88 -17.51 -22.16
C VAL A 150 -8.69 -18.47 -23.05
N VAL A 151 -9.84 -18.00 -23.53
CA VAL A 151 -10.73 -18.75 -24.42
C VAL A 151 -10.41 -18.45 -25.87
N GLU A 152 -10.21 -17.17 -26.19
CA GLU A 152 -9.92 -16.70 -27.54
C GLU A 152 -8.87 -15.57 -27.50
N GLN A 153 -8.01 -15.52 -28.52
CA GLN A 153 -7.04 -14.46 -28.73
C GLN A 153 -7.21 -13.85 -30.12
N ILE A 154 -6.96 -12.54 -30.20
CA ILE A 154 -6.92 -11.78 -31.44
C ILE A 154 -5.56 -11.08 -31.57
N SER A 155 -5.15 -10.82 -32.80
CA SER A 155 -3.96 -10.01 -33.09
C SER A 155 -4.35 -8.56 -33.33
N ILE A 156 -3.67 -7.65 -32.63
CA ILE A 156 -3.77 -6.20 -32.86
C ILE A 156 -2.38 -5.68 -33.16
N GLY A 157 -2.07 -5.56 -34.46
CA GLY A 157 -0.70 -5.35 -34.90
C GLY A 157 0.16 -6.56 -34.54
N GLU A 158 1.24 -6.33 -33.78
CA GLU A 158 2.16 -7.37 -33.31
C GLU A 158 1.77 -7.96 -31.93
N LEU A 159 0.73 -7.42 -31.28
CA LEU A 159 0.30 -7.84 -29.94
C LEU A 159 -0.80 -8.90 -30.01
N MET A 160 -0.59 -10.02 -29.31
CA MET A 160 -1.64 -11.02 -29.05
C MET A 160 -2.41 -10.61 -27.79
N VAL A 161 -3.73 -10.49 -27.90
CA VAL A 161 -4.59 -10.07 -26.79
C VAL A 161 -5.75 -11.05 -26.64
N ALA A 162 -6.07 -11.45 -25.41
CA ALA A 162 -7.21 -12.30 -25.14
C ALA A 162 -8.52 -11.54 -25.41
N SER A 163 -9.26 -11.92 -26.47
CA SER A 163 -10.56 -11.33 -26.78
C SER A 163 -11.66 -11.88 -25.87
N GLU A 164 -11.53 -13.13 -25.42
CA GLU A 164 -12.48 -13.79 -24.55
C GLU A 164 -11.76 -14.58 -23.45
N ILE A 165 -12.23 -14.42 -22.21
CA ILE A 165 -11.64 -15.05 -21.03
C ILE A 165 -12.72 -15.68 -20.16
N LYS A 166 -12.37 -16.78 -19.48
CA LYS A 166 -13.11 -17.29 -18.34
C LYS A 166 -12.47 -16.75 -17.07
N HIS A 167 -13.24 -16.09 -16.20
CA HIS A 167 -12.71 -15.40 -15.02
C HIS A 167 -13.10 -16.11 -13.73
N SER A 168 -12.17 -16.29 -12.79
CA SER A 168 -12.40 -17.09 -11.57
C SER A 168 -13.51 -16.55 -10.65
N TYR A 169 -13.78 -15.25 -10.71
CA TYR A 169 -14.83 -14.59 -9.91
C TYR A 169 -16.12 -14.29 -10.70
N HIS A 170 -16.28 -14.84 -11.90
CA HIS A 170 -17.52 -14.69 -12.66
C HIS A 170 -17.82 -15.93 -13.51
N GLU A 171 -19.07 -16.41 -13.46
CA GLU A 171 -19.44 -17.69 -14.10
C GLU A 171 -19.41 -17.63 -15.64
N HIS A 172 -19.80 -16.50 -16.22
CA HIS A 172 -19.85 -16.34 -17.67
C HIS A 172 -18.50 -15.87 -18.24
N ASN A 173 -18.25 -16.19 -19.50
CA ASN A 173 -17.11 -15.65 -20.22
C ASN A 173 -17.22 -14.13 -20.36
N LEU A 174 -16.09 -13.45 -20.27
CA LEU A 174 -15.99 -12.01 -20.46
C LEU A 174 -15.33 -11.71 -21.79
N ARG A 175 -15.86 -10.70 -22.49
CA ARG A 175 -15.38 -10.26 -23.80
C ARG A 175 -14.73 -8.90 -23.74
N LEU A 176 -13.61 -8.76 -24.42
CA LEU A 176 -12.81 -7.54 -24.45
C LEU A 176 -13.41 -6.52 -25.41
N THR A 177 -13.56 -5.29 -24.94
CA THR A 177 -14.04 -4.16 -25.71
C THR A 177 -12.94 -3.09 -25.81
N PHE A 178 -12.57 -2.73 -27.04
CA PHE A 178 -11.53 -1.73 -27.34
C PHE A 178 -12.07 -0.32 -27.57
N SER A 179 -13.33 -0.20 -27.99
CA SER A 179 -13.95 1.06 -28.35
C SER A 179 -15.44 1.03 -28.11
N GLY A 180 -15.99 2.12 -27.60
CA GLY A 180 -17.40 2.27 -27.29
C GLY A 180 -17.59 2.73 -25.86
N LYS A 181 -18.51 3.67 -25.66
CA LYS A 181 -19.04 3.94 -24.33
C LYS A 181 -19.91 2.76 -23.92
N THR A 182 -19.86 2.38 -22.65
CA THR A 182 -20.95 1.59 -22.07
C THR A 182 -22.26 2.34 -22.36
N LYS A 183 -23.35 1.62 -22.63
CA LYS A 183 -24.68 2.25 -22.83
C LYS A 183 -25.14 3.06 -21.61
N ASP A 184 -24.45 2.90 -20.49
CA ASP A 184 -24.64 3.53 -19.20
C ASP A 184 -23.32 4.26 -18.84
N ASP A 185 -23.29 5.60 -18.88
CA ASP A 185 -22.09 6.45 -18.66
C ASP A 185 -21.53 6.31 -17.22
N ASP A 186 -22.26 5.63 -16.32
CA ASP A 186 -21.90 5.41 -14.90
C ASP A 186 -21.36 3.99 -14.59
N SER A 187 -21.00 3.20 -15.62
CA SER A 187 -20.50 1.84 -15.41
C SER A 187 -19.15 1.82 -14.66
N GLN A 188 -19.09 1.06 -13.56
CA GLN A 188 -17.90 0.91 -12.72
C GLN A 188 -17.30 -0.50 -12.86
N CYS A 189 -15.99 -0.60 -12.66
CA CYS A 189 -15.27 -1.86 -12.59
C CYS A 189 -15.63 -2.60 -11.31
N ASP A 190 -16.10 -3.85 -11.40
CA ASP A 190 -16.45 -4.67 -10.24
C ASP A 190 -15.21 -5.16 -9.47
N GLY A 191 -14.02 -5.00 -10.05
CA GLY A 191 -12.74 -5.31 -9.41
C GLY A 191 -12.19 -4.15 -8.58
N CYS A 192 -12.12 -2.93 -9.13
CA CYS A 192 -11.51 -1.78 -8.43
C CYS A 192 -12.49 -0.65 -8.08
N THR A 193 -13.78 -0.80 -8.42
CA THR A 193 -14.88 0.17 -8.19
C THR A 193 -14.75 1.53 -8.90
N ARG A 194 -13.69 1.74 -9.67
CA ARG A 194 -13.50 2.96 -10.46
C ARG A 194 -14.34 2.93 -11.75
N PRO A 195 -14.69 4.10 -12.31
CA PRO A 195 -15.33 4.17 -13.62
C PRO A 195 -14.59 3.35 -14.69
N ILE A 196 -15.34 2.63 -15.51
CA ILE A 196 -14.77 1.83 -16.59
C ILE A 196 -14.13 2.76 -17.62
N SER A 197 -12.96 2.35 -18.09
CA SER A 197 -12.27 2.96 -19.22
C SER A 197 -11.85 1.87 -20.17
N THR A 198 -11.74 2.18 -21.46
CA THR A 198 -11.27 1.22 -22.47
C THR A 198 -9.75 1.05 -22.39
N PRO A 199 -9.23 -0.18 -22.54
CA PRO A 199 -9.97 -1.42 -22.79
C PRO A 199 -10.54 -2.07 -21.52
N PHE A 200 -11.69 -2.73 -21.64
CA PHE A 200 -12.34 -3.44 -20.54
C PHE A 200 -13.00 -4.75 -20.99
N TYR A 201 -13.11 -5.69 -20.07
CA TYR A 201 -13.88 -6.92 -20.22
C TYR A 201 -15.30 -6.74 -19.69
N SER A 202 -16.28 -7.27 -20.41
CA SER A 202 -17.68 -7.25 -19.99
C SER A 202 -18.37 -8.58 -20.25
N CYS A 203 -19.34 -8.91 -19.40
CA CYS A 203 -20.27 -10.01 -19.62
C CYS A 203 -21.46 -9.54 -20.47
N GLU A 204 -21.83 -10.29 -21.50
CA GLU A 204 -23.03 -9.99 -22.30
C GLU A 204 -24.34 -10.33 -21.55
N GLN A 205 -24.26 -11.21 -20.54
CA GLN A 205 -25.40 -11.75 -19.80
C GLN A 205 -25.65 -11.04 -18.46
N CYS A 206 -24.64 -10.33 -17.93
CA CYS A 206 -24.65 -9.73 -16.60
C CYS A 206 -24.11 -8.30 -16.65
N LYS A 207 -24.52 -7.44 -15.72
CA LYS A 207 -23.88 -6.13 -15.51
C LYS A 207 -22.57 -6.30 -14.73
N PHE A 208 -21.61 -6.99 -15.34
CA PHE A 208 -20.28 -7.26 -14.77
C PHE A 208 -19.20 -6.74 -15.70
N PHE A 209 -18.35 -5.85 -15.18
CA PHE A 209 -17.33 -5.14 -15.94
C PHE A 209 -16.00 -5.14 -15.20
N LEU A 210 -14.91 -5.40 -15.90
CA LEU A 210 -13.56 -5.29 -15.35
C LEU A 210 -12.67 -4.50 -16.29
N HIS A 211 -11.86 -3.58 -15.77
CA HIS A 211 -10.71 -3.08 -16.55
C HIS A 211 -9.85 -4.26 -16.99
N LYS A 212 -9.21 -4.17 -18.15
CA LYS A 212 -8.29 -5.22 -18.63
C LYS A 212 -7.28 -5.61 -17.54
N ASP A 213 -6.62 -4.62 -16.93
CA ASP A 213 -5.64 -4.84 -15.87
C ASP A 213 -6.23 -5.48 -14.60
N CYS A 214 -7.52 -5.23 -14.31
CA CYS A 214 -8.21 -5.85 -13.17
C CYS A 214 -8.60 -7.31 -13.45
N ALA A 215 -8.90 -7.65 -14.70
CA ALA A 215 -9.22 -9.01 -15.10
C ALA A 215 -7.97 -9.90 -15.16
N GLU A 216 -6.83 -9.33 -15.53
CA GLU A 216 -5.56 -10.05 -15.71
C GLU A 216 -4.68 -10.08 -14.45
N LEU A 217 -5.25 -9.73 -13.28
CA LEU A 217 -4.51 -9.72 -12.02
C LEU A 217 -3.97 -11.11 -11.65
N PRO A 218 -2.74 -11.22 -11.11
CA PRO A 218 -2.22 -12.49 -10.64
C PRO A 218 -2.94 -12.96 -9.36
N LYS A 219 -3.14 -14.26 -9.21
CA LYS A 219 -3.77 -14.86 -8.03
C LYS A 219 -2.98 -14.61 -6.76
N LYS A 220 -1.65 -14.62 -6.84
CA LYS A 220 -0.73 -14.33 -5.74
C LYS A 220 0.31 -13.31 -6.18
N MET A 221 0.56 -12.33 -5.33
CA MET A 221 1.48 -11.24 -5.65
C MET A 221 2.17 -10.70 -4.39
N PRO A 222 3.49 -10.45 -4.42
CA PRO A 222 4.19 -9.82 -3.31
C PRO A 222 3.94 -8.31 -3.33
N HIS A 223 4.04 -7.64 -2.18
CA HIS A 223 3.91 -6.19 -2.11
C HIS A 223 4.88 -5.56 -1.10
N PRO A 224 5.49 -4.40 -1.40
CA PRO A 224 6.38 -3.68 -0.50
C PRO A 224 5.84 -3.34 0.90
N PHE A 225 4.51 -3.30 1.06
CA PHE A 225 3.83 -3.02 2.35
C PHE A 225 3.77 -4.22 3.27
N HIS A 226 4.05 -5.41 2.77
CA HIS A 226 3.88 -6.62 3.56
C HIS A 226 4.94 -7.68 3.26
N ARG A 227 5.41 -8.33 4.31
CA ARG A 227 6.47 -9.35 4.26
C ARG A 227 6.02 -10.72 3.73
N HIS A 228 4.71 -10.92 3.54
CA HIS A 228 4.15 -12.18 3.04
C HIS A 228 3.55 -12.00 1.64
N LEU A 229 3.49 -13.09 0.89
CA LEU A 229 2.78 -13.15 -0.38
C LEU A 229 1.27 -12.98 -0.14
N LEU A 230 0.64 -12.10 -0.91
CA LEU A 230 -0.77 -11.80 -0.78
C LEU A 230 -1.56 -12.57 -1.84
N THR A 231 -2.77 -13.01 -1.49
CA THR A 231 -3.68 -13.74 -2.37
C THR A 231 -4.84 -12.85 -2.77
N LEU A 232 -5.17 -12.82 -4.06
CA LEU A 232 -6.34 -12.11 -4.57
C LEU A 232 -7.61 -12.75 -4.02
N THR A 233 -8.57 -11.89 -3.69
CA THR A 233 -9.85 -12.24 -3.09
C THR A 233 -10.92 -11.31 -3.65
N ASN A 234 -12.15 -11.80 -3.73
CA ASN A 234 -13.31 -10.98 -4.05
C ASN A 234 -14.08 -10.70 -2.75
N SER A 235 -14.11 -9.43 -2.33
CA SER A 235 -14.78 -9.02 -1.08
C SER A 235 -16.31 -8.85 -1.22
N ASN A 236 -16.85 -9.02 -2.43
CA ASN A 236 -18.29 -8.93 -2.67
C ASN A 236 -19.10 -10.02 -1.91
N ASP A 237 -18.43 -11.08 -1.43
CA ASP A 237 -19.04 -12.21 -0.72
C ASP A 237 -19.05 -12.03 0.82
N GLU A 238 -18.37 -11.02 1.38
CA GLU A 238 -18.24 -10.82 2.83
C GLU A 238 -18.65 -9.40 3.26
N GLU A 239 -19.76 -9.28 4.00
CA GLU A 239 -20.23 -8.15 4.85
C GLU A 239 -20.02 -6.68 4.40
N GLY A 240 -19.75 -6.44 3.11
CA GLY A 240 -20.05 -5.18 2.42
C GLY A 240 -19.03 -4.04 2.55
N ASN A 241 -18.01 -4.12 3.41
CA ASN A 241 -16.92 -3.14 3.41
C ASN A 241 -15.58 -3.71 3.92
N SER A 242 -14.51 -3.51 3.15
CA SER A 242 -13.15 -3.83 3.59
C SER A 242 -12.33 -2.55 3.76
N TRP A 243 -11.38 -2.57 4.70
CA TRP A 243 -10.49 -1.44 4.99
C TRP A 243 -9.10 -1.69 4.42
N CYS A 244 -8.53 -0.79 3.64
CA CYS A 244 -7.18 -0.95 3.10
C CYS A 244 -6.12 -0.58 4.15
N CYS A 245 -5.24 -1.52 4.52
CA CYS A 245 -4.16 -1.29 5.48
C CYS A 245 -3.10 -0.29 4.99
N ALA A 246 -3.14 0.10 3.72
CA ALA A 246 -2.17 1.02 3.13
C ALA A 246 -2.62 2.48 3.18
N CYS A 247 -3.81 2.77 2.65
CA CYS A 247 -4.32 4.13 2.48
C CYS A 247 -5.36 4.52 3.53
N ASP A 248 -5.69 3.62 4.47
CA ASP A 248 -6.71 3.81 5.51
C ASP A 248 -8.11 4.10 4.96
N ARG A 249 -8.40 3.71 3.71
CA ARG A 249 -9.71 3.89 3.10
C ARG A 249 -10.49 2.60 3.00
N TYR A 250 -11.80 2.75 3.05
CA TYR A 250 -12.72 1.68 2.76
C TYR A 250 -12.83 1.45 1.25
N TYR A 251 -12.88 0.18 0.86
CA TYR A 251 -12.99 -0.25 -0.53
C TYR A 251 -13.98 -1.43 -0.67
N GLN A 252 -14.38 -1.68 -1.91
CA GLN A 252 -15.19 -2.82 -2.35
C GLN A 252 -14.55 -3.49 -3.58
N GLY A 253 -15.08 -4.66 -3.96
CA GLY A 253 -14.59 -5.42 -5.11
C GLY A 253 -13.41 -6.34 -4.77
N PHE A 254 -12.41 -6.38 -5.63
CA PHE A 254 -11.26 -7.25 -5.44
C PHE A 254 -10.26 -6.66 -4.45
N SER A 255 -9.52 -7.53 -3.78
CA SER A 255 -8.41 -7.14 -2.91
C SER A 255 -7.42 -8.25 -2.69
N TYR A 256 -6.22 -7.89 -2.24
CA TYR A 256 -5.22 -8.85 -1.83
C TYR A 256 -5.20 -8.98 -0.31
N ARG A 257 -5.20 -10.24 0.17
CA ARG A 257 -5.20 -10.57 1.60
C ARG A 257 -4.06 -11.52 1.94
N CYS A 258 -3.50 -11.34 3.13
CA CYS A 258 -2.55 -12.27 3.70
C CYS A 258 -3.31 -13.35 4.48
N TYR A 259 -3.01 -14.62 4.19
CA TYR A 259 -3.57 -15.78 4.90
C TYR A 259 -2.54 -16.51 5.76
N LYS A 260 -1.34 -15.94 5.94
CA LYS A 260 -0.27 -16.57 6.72
C LYS A 260 -0.50 -16.32 8.22
N GLY A 261 -0.81 -17.39 8.95
CA GLY A 261 -1.07 -17.34 10.40
C GLY A 261 -2.27 -16.43 10.73
N ASN A 262 -2.12 -15.60 11.77
CA ASN A 262 -3.16 -14.65 12.20
C ASN A 262 -2.98 -13.24 11.60
N CYS A 263 -2.36 -13.15 10.41
CA CYS A 263 -2.12 -11.86 9.78
C CYS A 263 -3.41 -11.31 9.16
N LEU A 264 -3.80 -10.09 9.55
CA LEU A 264 -5.02 -9.43 9.06
C LEU A 264 -4.75 -8.42 7.94
N PHE A 265 -3.59 -8.53 7.28
CA PHE A 265 -3.18 -7.56 6.25
C PHE A 265 -4.04 -7.70 5.00
N ARG A 266 -4.59 -6.58 4.54
CA ARG A 266 -5.42 -6.47 3.35
C ARG A 266 -5.16 -5.15 2.62
N ILE A 267 -5.18 -5.18 1.30
CA ILE A 267 -4.89 -4.04 0.44
C ILE A 267 -5.81 -4.04 -0.77
N ASP A 268 -6.36 -2.87 -1.11
CA ASP A 268 -7.18 -2.69 -2.30
C ASP A 268 -6.33 -2.78 -3.60
N ILE A 269 -7.01 -2.91 -4.76
CA ILE A 269 -6.34 -3.02 -6.06
C ILE A 269 -5.52 -1.76 -6.40
N GLN A 270 -5.99 -0.57 -6.05
CA GLN A 270 -5.30 0.68 -6.39
C GLN A 270 -3.97 0.81 -5.65
N CYS A 271 -3.95 0.50 -4.36
CA CYS A 271 -2.76 0.50 -3.53
C CYS A 271 -1.82 -0.65 -3.88
N MET A 272 -2.36 -1.80 -4.31
CA MET A 272 -1.57 -2.96 -4.73
C MET A 272 -0.80 -2.73 -6.04
N LEU A 273 -1.43 -2.03 -6.99
CA LEU A 273 -0.83 -1.74 -8.29
C LEU A 273 0.05 -0.49 -8.27
N PHE A 274 0.18 0.17 -7.11
CA PHE A 274 0.92 1.41 -7.02
C PHE A 274 2.43 1.16 -7.07
N SER A 275 3.16 2.03 -7.78
CA SER A 275 4.59 1.87 -7.99
C SER A 275 5.40 2.32 -6.78
N ASP A 276 6.51 1.63 -6.49
CA ASP A 276 7.51 2.03 -5.49
C ASP A 276 8.09 3.44 -5.69
N THR A 277 7.94 4.01 -6.89
CA THR A 277 8.37 5.37 -7.22
C THR A 277 7.19 6.20 -7.72
N LEU A 278 7.03 7.40 -7.15
CA LEU A 278 5.95 8.32 -7.50
C LEU A 278 6.53 9.66 -7.97
N LYS A 279 6.10 10.11 -9.15
CA LYS A 279 6.27 11.50 -9.60
C LYS A 279 4.96 12.24 -9.31
N HIS A 280 4.95 13.06 -8.27
CA HIS A 280 3.75 13.76 -7.84
C HIS A 280 3.87 15.27 -8.15
N PRO A 281 2.86 15.94 -8.74
CA PRO A 281 2.97 17.36 -9.12
C PRO A 281 3.27 18.33 -7.99
N SER A 282 2.93 17.98 -6.74
CA SER A 282 3.23 18.79 -5.56
C SER A 282 4.70 18.82 -5.15
N HIS A 283 5.56 18.01 -5.78
CA HIS A 283 6.98 17.98 -5.46
C HIS A 283 7.85 17.66 -6.68
N GLU A 284 8.91 18.45 -6.89
CA GLU A 284 9.79 18.35 -8.07
C GLU A 284 10.52 17.00 -8.18
N HIS A 285 10.95 16.45 -7.05
CA HIS A 285 11.70 15.20 -7.02
C HIS A 285 10.79 13.97 -6.98
N SER A 286 11.26 12.85 -7.57
CA SER A 286 10.64 11.55 -7.36
C SER A 286 10.60 11.18 -5.88
N LEU A 287 9.45 10.70 -5.45
CA LEU A 287 9.23 10.15 -4.12
C LEU A 287 9.37 8.64 -4.17
N PHE A 288 9.91 8.06 -3.11
CA PHE A 288 10.15 6.63 -3.01
C PHE A 288 9.40 6.04 -1.84
N LEU A 289 8.83 4.87 -2.05
CA LEU A 289 8.08 4.13 -1.05
C LEU A 289 9.02 3.52 0.00
N VAL A 290 8.94 4.01 1.23
CA VAL A 290 9.82 3.58 2.32
C VAL A 290 9.05 3.31 3.61
N HIS A 291 9.58 2.37 4.39
CA HIS A 291 9.14 2.14 5.76
C HIS A 291 9.72 3.24 6.65
N ASN A 292 8.84 3.92 7.37
CA ASN A 292 9.20 5.04 8.19
C ASN A 292 9.92 4.57 9.45
N LYS A 293 11.11 5.13 9.71
CA LYS A 293 11.96 4.76 10.85
C LYS A 293 11.88 5.75 12.01
N LYS A 294 11.33 6.95 11.78
CA LYS A 294 11.25 8.05 12.76
C LYS A 294 9.96 8.82 12.53
N GLY A 295 9.42 9.47 13.56
CA GLY A 295 8.25 10.34 13.40
C GLY A 295 8.50 11.38 12.31
N THR A 296 7.66 11.40 11.29
CA THR A 296 7.57 12.45 10.26
C THR A 296 6.12 12.84 10.08
N SER A 297 5.82 13.90 9.33
CA SER A 297 4.43 14.27 9.04
C SER A 297 4.16 14.21 7.55
N CYS A 298 2.93 13.86 7.19
CA CYS A 298 2.48 13.99 5.81
C CYS A 298 2.40 15.46 5.41
N SER A 299 3.01 15.85 4.29
CA SER A 299 3.01 17.22 3.76
C SER A 299 1.64 17.65 3.22
N ALA A 300 0.67 16.74 3.11
CA ALA A 300 -0.67 17.03 2.60
C ALA A 300 -1.74 17.19 3.69
N CYS A 301 -1.70 16.34 4.72
CA CYS A 301 -2.71 16.29 5.78
C CYS A 301 -2.15 16.51 7.19
N LEU A 302 -0.83 16.74 7.30
CA LEU A 302 -0.09 16.97 8.54
C LEU A 302 -0.15 15.83 9.59
N LYS A 303 -0.82 14.71 9.28
CA LYS A 303 -0.87 13.51 10.13
C LYS A 303 0.55 13.01 10.39
N THR A 304 0.82 12.70 11.66
CA THR A 304 2.07 12.07 12.08
C THR A 304 2.13 10.64 11.54
N LEU A 305 3.21 10.36 10.82
CA LEU A 305 3.64 9.04 10.38
C LEU A 305 4.54 8.45 11.47
N TYR A 306 4.10 7.34 12.06
CA TYR A 306 4.80 6.64 13.12
C TYR A 306 5.86 5.68 12.56
N SER A 307 6.67 5.11 13.45
CA SER A 307 7.63 4.07 13.08
C SER A 307 6.90 2.82 12.61
N GLY A 308 7.25 2.34 11.42
CA GLY A 308 6.61 1.18 10.77
C GLY A 308 5.55 1.54 9.74
N ASP A 309 5.07 2.78 9.70
CA ASP A 309 4.18 3.25 8.65
C ASP A 309 4.91 3.29 7.31
N VAL A 310 4.19 3.11 6.20
CA VAL A 310 4.77 3.22 4.86
C VAL A 310 4.30 4.51 4.21
N ALA A 311 5.23 5.25 3.62
CA ALA A 311 4.95 6.54 2.99
C ALA A 311 5.84 6.77 1.77
N TYR A 312 5.40 7.67 0.88
CA TYR A 312 6.22 8.21 -0.19
C TYR A 312 7.10 9.31 0.37
N ARG A 313 8.41 9.22 0.17
CA ARG A 313 9.34 10.21 0.71
C ARG A 313 10.36 10.64 -0.32
N CYS A 314 10.68 11.94 -0.31
CA CYS A 314 11.80 12.47 -1.06
C CYS A 314 13.12 12.08 -0.37
N MET A 315 14.03 11.46 -1.14
CA MET A 315 15.35 11.02 -0.64
C MET A 315 16.46 12.06 -0.91
N LYS A 316 16.08 13.21 -1.47
CA LYS A 316 16.97 14.37 -1.59
C LYS A 316 16.92 15.18 -0.29
N ARG A 317 17.58 16.34 -0.25
CA ARG A 317 17.58 17.25 0.92
C ARG A 317 16.25 18.02 1.03
N CYS A 318 15.14 17.31 0.98
CA CYS A 318 13.79 17.84 1.11
C CYS A 318 13.08 17.09 2.25
N ASP A 319 12.40 17.83 3.13
CA ASP A 319 11.54 17.22 4.14
C ASP A 319 10.11 17.10 3.59
N PHE A 320 9.95 16.25 2.59
CA PHE A 320 8.68 16.03 1.91
C PHE A 320 8.29 14.56 1.96
N SER A 321 7.13 14.29 2.57
CA SER A 321 6.59 12.94 2.75
C SER A 321 5.08 12.94 2.53
N LEU A 322 4.54 11.91 1.90
CA LEU A 322 3.11 11.71 1.71
C LEU A 322 2.71 10.35 2.26
N ASP A 323 1.69 10.33 3.12
CA ASP A 323 0.98 9.08 3.41
C ASP A 323 0.34 8.52 2.12
N ILE A 324 0.05 7.23 2.11
CA ILE A 324 -0.47 6.55 0.91
C ILE A 324 -1.86 7.07 0.51
N GLY A 325 -2.70 7.46 1.47
CA GLY A 325 -4.00 8.06 1.20
C GLY A 325 -3.86 9.38 0.43
N CYS A 326 -3.00 10.28 0.91
CA CYS A 326 -2.75 11.56 0.25
C CYS A 326 -2.06 11.38 -1.10
N ALA A 327 -1.11 10.45 -1.22
CA ALA A 327 -0.42 10.14 -2.47
C ALA A 327 -1.35 9.55 -3.56
N THR A 328 -2.50 8.99 -3.16
CA THR A 328 -3.49 8.37 -4.07
C THR A 328 -4.70 9.26 -4.35
N LEU A 329 -4.71 10.51 -3.86
CA LEU A 329 -5.75 11.47 -4.18
C LEU A 329 -5.78 11.76 -5.69
N PRO A 330 -6.97 11.86 -6.29
CA PRO A 330 -7.06 12.26 -7.69
C PRO A 330 -6.60 13.72 -7.84
N LEU A 331 -5.91 14.04 -8.94
CA LEU A 331 -5.47 15.41 -9.19
C LEU A 331 -6.63 16.35 -9.52
N THR A 332 -7.75 15.80 -9.95
CA THR A 332 -8.97 16.53 -10.27
C THR A 332 -10.20 15.85 -9.68
N ALA A 333 -11.15 16.62 -9.17
CA ALA A 333 -12.44 16.15 -8.71
C ALA A 333 -13.58 16.94 -9.37
N TRP A 334 -14.72 16.29 -9.60
CA TRP A 334 -15.90 16.93 -10.17
C TRP A 334 -16.89 17.28 -9.07
N TYR A 335 -17.23 18.55 -8.97
CA TYR A 335 -18.29 19.02 -8.10
C TYR A 335 -19.57 19.23 -8.88
N LYS A 336 -20.67 18.66 -8.37
CA LYS A 336 -21.99 18.63 -9.01
C LYS A 336 -22.54 19.99 -9.44
N TYR A 337 -22.10 21.07 -8.79
CA TYR A 337 -22.56 22.43 -9.10
C TYR A 337 -21.60 23.20 -10.01
N ASP A 338 -20.42 22.65 -10.27
CA ASP A 338 -19.44 23.26 -11.15
C ASP A 338 -19.52 22.70 -12.56
N ARG A 339 -19.30 23.61 -13.52
CA ARG A 339 -19.08 23.27 -14.93
C ARG A 339 -17.63 22.91 -15.21
N HIS A 340 -16.74 23.15 -14.24
CA HIS A 340 -15.31 22.98 -14.34
C HIS A 340 -14.82 22.00 -13.26
N PRO A 341 -13.83 21.14 -13.55
CA PRO A 341 -13.26 20.27 -12.52
C PRO A 341 -12.44 21.09 -11.52
N LEU A 342 -12.53 20.73 -10.24
CA LEU A 342 -11.61 21.26 -9.24
C LEU A 342 -10.25 20.57 -9.36
N THR A 343 -9.19 21.31 -9.10
CA THR A 343 -7.81 20.85 -9.08
C THR A 343 -7.31 20.72 -7.65
N LEU A 344 -6.59 19.64 -7.37
CA LEU A 344 -5.94 19.43 -6.08
C LEU A 344 -4.83 20.47 -5.87
N THR A 345 -4.96 21.26 -4.81
CA THR A 345 -4.13 22.44 -4.50
C THR A 345 -3.33 22.20 -3.21
N TYR A 346 -2.08 22.66 -3.21
CA TYR A 346 -1.05 22.26 -2.23
C TYR A 346 -0.56 23.39 -1.31
N SER A 347 -0.82 24.65 -1.67
CA SER A 347 -0.45 25.83 -0.89
C SER A 347 -1.63 26.78 -0.79
N ASP A 348 -1.61 27.62 0.23
CA ASP A 348 -2.65 28.59 0.57
C ASP A 348 -2.20 30.01 0.20
N ASP A 349 -1.57 30.17 -0.97
CA ASP A 349 -0.99 31.45 -1.42
C ASP A 349 -2.04 32.47 -1.88
N SER A 350 -3.30 32.30 -1.45
CA SER A 350 -4.47 32.95 -2.04
C SER A 350 -5.33 33.72 -1.03
N GLU A 351 -6.30 34.48 -1.55
CA GLU A 351 -7.19 35.39 -0.82
C GLU A 351 -8.07 34.73 0.27
N PRO A 352 -8.61 35.51 1.24
CA PRO A 352 -9.37 35.00 2.38
C PRO A 352 -10.60 34.15 2.05
N SER A 353 -11.14 34.21 0.83
CA SER A 353 -12.26 33.38 0.37
C SER A 353 -11.92 31.88 0.36
N GLN A 354 -10.64 31.51 0.26
CA GLN A 354 -10.21 30.11 0.17
C GLN A 354 -10.09 29.40 1.53
N TYR A 355 -10.33 30.11 2.64
CA TYR A 355 -10.31 29.55 4.00
C TYR A 355 -11.57 28.76 4.35
N TYR A 356 -12.66 28.92 3.62
CA TYR A 356 -13.91 28.21 3.87
C TYR A 356 -14.19 27.19 2.77
N CYS A 357 -14.85 26.10 3.13
CA CYS A 357 -15.33 25.12 2.18
C CYS A 357 -16.73 25.52 1.69
N ASP A 358 -16.90 25.72 0.39
CA ASP A 358 -18.17 26.17 -0.20
C ASP A 358 -19.30 25.14 -0.11
N LEU A 359 -18.98 23.87 0.16
CA LEU A 359 -20.01 22.84 0.34
C LEU A 359 -20.56 22.77 1.77
N CYS A 360 -19.69 22.88 2.77
CA CYS A 360 -20.07 22.66 4.17
C CYS A 360 -20.03 23.92 5.02
N GLU A 361 -19.57 25.04 4.45
CA GLU A 361 -19.45 26.36 5.09
C GLU A 361 -18.56 26.37 6.35
N LYS A 362 -17.73 25.33 6.53
CA LYS A 362 -16.76 25.24 7.63
C LYS A 362 -15.39 25.70 7.17
N GLU A 363 -14.63 26.23 8.12
CA GLU A 363 -13.24 26.61 7.92
C GLU A 363 -12.41 25.38 7.50
N ARG A 364 -11.45 25.59 6.61
CA ARG A 364 -10.46 24.59 6.22
C ARG A 364 -9.26 24.71 7.15
N GLU A 365 -8.64 23.57 7.40
CA GLU A 365 -7.36 23.54 8.10
C GLU A 365 -6.27 24.22 7.25
N PRO A 366 -5.57 25.23 7.80
CA PRO A 366 -4.47 25.87 7.09
C PRO A 366 -3.39 24.86 6.69
N ASN A 367 -2.82 25.02 5.49
CA ASN A 367 -1.80 24.13 4.91
C ASN A 367 -2.25 22.69 4.59
N HIS A 368 -3.49 22.30 4.87
CA HIS A 368 -4.02 21.05 4.35
C HIS A 368 -4.34 21.19 2.86
N TRP A 369 -4.04 20.15 2.09
CA TRP A 369 -4.45 20.08 0.69
C TRP A 369 -5.97 20.17 0.55
N PHE A 370 -6.42 20.74 -0.56
CA PHE A 370 -7.83 20.99 -0.83
C PHE A 370 -8.08 20.96 -2.34
N TYR A 371 -9.35 20.95 -2.74
CA TYR A 371 -9.72 21.09 -4.14
C TYR A 371 -10.18 22.51 -4.41
N TYR A 372 -9.65 23.11 -5.48
CA TYR A 372 -9.97 24.47 -5.87
C TYR A 372 -10.26 24.56 -7.36
N CYS A 373 -11.26 25.36 -7.74
CA CYS A 373 -11.53 25.72 -9.12
C CYS A 373 -11.30 27.22 -9.29
N ALA A 374 -10.30 27.60 -10.10
CA ALA A 374 -10.00 28.99 -10.39
C ALA A 374 -11.10 29.70 -11.21
N ASP A 375 -11.84 28.97 -12.04
CA ASP A 375 -12.88 29.53 -12.90
C ASP A 375 -14.17 29.82 -12.12
N CYS A 376 -14.50 28.98 -11.13
CA CYS A 376 -15.70 29.12 -10.30
C CYS A 376 -15.41 29.80 -8.96
N ASP A 377 -14.13 29.97 -8.60
CA ASP A 377 -13.65 30.39 -7.27
C ASP A 377 -14.18 29.53 -6.11
N ASN A 378 -14.38 28.22 -6.37
CA ASN A 378 -14.88 27.28 -5.36
C ASN A 378 -13.72 26.51 -4.70
N SER A 379 -13.71 26.49 -3.38
CA SER A 379 -12.78 25.77 -2.51
C SER A 379 -13.53 24.70 -1.72
N LEU A 380 -13.04 23.47 -1.75
CA LEU A 380 -13.65 22.33 -1.05
C LEU A 380 -12.61 21.57 -0.24
N HIS A 381 -12.99 21.14 0.97
CA HIS A 381 -12.24 20.09 1.69
C HIS A 381 -12.08 18.86 0.80
N LEU A 382 -11.01 18.08 1.00
CA LEU A 382 -10.77 16.84 0.25
C LEU A 382 -11.99 15.91 0.27
N ASN A 383 -12.53 15.62 1.47
CA ASN A 383 -13.68 14.75 1.65
C ASN A 383 -14.98 15.37 1.10
N CYS A 384 -15.11 16.69 1.09
CA CYS A 384 -16.26 17.37 0.48
C CYS A 384 -16.26 17.22 -1.05
N ALA A 385 -15.09 17.21 -1.68
CA ALA A 385 -14.94 17.05 -3.13
C ALA A 385 -15.06 15.58 -3.58
N ILE A 386 -14.41 14.65 -2.88
CA ILE A 386 -14.34 13.23 -3.28
C ILE A 386 -15.42 12.35 -2.65
N GLY A 387 -16.03 12.81 -1.54
CA GLY A 387 -16.91 12.02 -0.68
C GLY A 387 -16.16 11.26 0.41
N ASP A 388 -16.86 10.86 1.47
CA ASP A 388 -16.27 10.10 2.58
C ASP A 388 -15.90 8.66 2.19
N LEU A 389 -16.54 8.12 1.15
CA LEU A 389 -16.37 6.75 0.67
C LEU A 389 -16.19 6.72 -0.86
N PRO A 390 -15.09 7.26 -1.40
CA PRO A 390 -14.91 7.44 -2.83
C PRO A 390 -14.75 6.11 -3.60
N TYR A 391 -14.37 5.02 -2.92
CA TYR A 391 -14.13 3.70 -3.51
C TYR A 391 -15.19 2.66 -3.10
N MET A 392 -16.38 3.16 -2.77
CA MET A 392 -17.55 2.35 -2.47
C MET A 392 -18.60 2.54 -3.57
N LYS A 393 -19.20 1.43 -4.02
CA LYS A 393 -20.23 1.45 -5.06
C LYS A 393 -21.55 1.93 -4.46
N LEU A 394 -22.16 2.94 -5.09
CA LEU A 394 -23.46 3.46 -4.68
C LEU A 394 -24.53 2.37 -4.84
N GLY A 395 -25.50 2.36 -3.92
CA GLY A 395 -26.57 1.36 -3.90
C GLY A 395 -26.21 0.05 -3.20
N ASN A 396 -24.94 -0.19 -2.87
CA ASN A 396 -24.54 -1.37 -2.11
C ASN A 396 -25.03 -1.32 -0.67
N LYS A 397 -25.34 -2.50 -0.14
CA LYS A 397 -25.79 -2.71 1.24
C LYS A 397 -24.60 -3.03 2.14
N VAL A 398 -24.50 -2.32 3.26
CA VAL A 398 -23.45 -2.49 4.27
C VAL A 398 -24.12 -2.70 5.63
N LYS A 399 -23.66 -3.70 6.39
CA LYS A 399 -24.18 -3.98 7.74
C LYS A 399 -23.27 -3.38 8.78
N PHE A 400 -23.85 -2.81 9.83
CA PHE A 400 -23.11 -2.35 11.01
C PHE A 400 -23.82 -2.82 12.27
N TYR A 401 -23.08 -3.14 13.34
CA TYR A 401 -23.68 -3.61 14.59
C TYR A 401 -24.55 -2.54 15.29
N VAL A 402 -24.29 -1.27 15.00
CA VAL A 402 -25.02 -0.13 15.59
C VAL A 402 -26.45 0.04 15.04
N HIS A 403 -26.79 -0.65 13.94
CA HIS A 403 -28.15 -0.62 13.40
C HIS A 403 -28.57 -2.00 12.86
N LYS A 404 -29.78 -2.45 13.24
CA LYS A 404 -30.25 -3.81 12.91
C LYS A 404 -30.40 -4.07 11.41
N HIS A 405 -30.66 -3.03 10.62
CA HIS A 405 -30.85 -3.14 9.18
C HIS A 405 -29.58 -2.76 8.41
N PRO A 406 -29.35 -3.34 7.21
CA PRO A 406 -28.27 -2.89 6.35
C PRO A 406 -28.53 -1.47 5.84
N PHE A 407 -27.49 -0.65 5.83
CA PHE A 407 -27.49 0.65 5.18
C PHE A 407 -27.19 0.52 3.69
N THR A 408 -27.82 1.36 2.89
CA THR A 408 -27.48 1.57 1.49
C THR A 408 -26.60 2.80 1.37
N ILE A 409 -25.49 2.71 0.65
CA ILE A 409 -24.66 3.87 0.35
C ILE A 409 -25.39 4.71 -0.70
N VAL A 410 -25.75 5.93 -0.34
CA VAL A 410 -26.48 6.85 -1.22
C VAL A 410 -25.69 8.13 -1.43
N LYS A 411 -25.91 8.77 -2.57
CA LYS A 411 -25.40 10.11 -2.87
C LYS A 411 -26.59 11.06 -2.85
N ASN A 412 -26.77 11.76 -1.75
CA ASN A 412 -27.88 12.67 -1.52
C ASN A 412 -27.48 14.07 -1.96
N ILE A 413 -28.20 14.59 -2.95
CA ILE A 413 -27.85 15.85 -3.62
C ILE A 413 -28.85 16.96 -3.29
N TRP A 414 -30.12 16.62 -3.02
CA TRP A 414 -31.22 17.55 -2.76
C TRP A 414 -32.17 16.97 -1.72
N ASN A 415 -32.83 17.84 -0.93
CA ASN A 415 -33.81 17.47 0.09
C ASN A 415 -33.31 16.38 1.06
N CYS A 416 -32.03 16.46 1.44
CA CYS A 416 -31.36 15.45 2.23
C CYS A 416 -31.86 15.48 3.68
N PRO A 417 -32.31 14.35 4.25
CA PRO A 417 -32.71 14.32 5.64
C PRO A 417 -31.50 14.56 6.59
N PRO A 418 -31.74 15.13 7.78
CA PRO A 418 -30.67 15.39 8.74
C PRO A 418 -30.13 14.10 9.33
N CYS A 419 -28.81 14.07 9.52
CA CYS A 419 -28.11 13.00 10.21
C CYS A 419 -28.69 12.75 11.59
N LYS A 420 -28.93 11.48 11.95
CA LYS A 420 -29.49 11.13 13.27
C LYS A 420 -28.54 11.42 14.43
N VAL A 421 -27.24 11.57 14.18
CA VAL A 421 -26.20 11.79 15.19
C VAL A 421 -25.91 13.27 15.34
N CYS A 422 -25.31 13.91 14.33
CA CYS A 422 -24.88 15.30 14.41
C CYS A 422 -25.97 16.32 14.08
N ARG A 423 -27.14 15.88 13.58
CA ARG A 423 -28.28 16.72 13.15
C ARG A 423 -28.03 17.61 11.92
N GLU A 424 -26.82 17.64 11.40
CA GLU A 424 -26.49 18.30 10.14
C GLU A 424 -27.08 17.57 8.92
N VAL A 425 -27.29 18.30 7.81
CA VAL A 425 -27.81 17.72 6.57
C VAL A 425 -26.82 16.74 5.94
N CYS A 426 -27.30 15.56 5.53
CA CYS A 426 -26.50 14.56 4.82
C CYS A 426 -26.31 14.91 3.34
N ASN A 427 -25.63 16.03 3.04
CA ASN A 427 -25.29 16.43 1.67
C ASN A 427 -24.05 15.67 1.19
N GLY A 428 -24.12 15.00 0.05
CA GLY A 428 -23.05 14.15 -0.48
C GLY A 428 -23.29 12.66 -0.21
N GLN A 429 -22.25 11.89 0.08
CA GLN A 429 -22.39 10.47 0.41
C GLN A 429 -22.93 10.29 1.83
N ALA A 430 -23.89 9.40 1.99
CA ALA A 430 -24.48 9.06 3.29
C ALA A 430 -24.89 7.59 3.35
N LEU A 431 -25.15 7.11 4.56
CA LEU A 431 -25.69 5.79 4.82
C LEU A 431 -27.18 5.91 5.12
N GLU A 432 -28.02 5.33 4.27
CA GLU A 432 -29.48 5.36 4.40
C GLU A 432 -30.04 3.95 4.59
N CYS A 433 -30.84 3.76 5.65
CA CYS A 433 -31.61 2.54 5.81
C CYS A 433 -32.83 2.60 4.90
N LYS A 434 -32.94 1.65 3.97
CA LYS A 434 -34.07 1.57 3.02
C LYS A 434 -35.16 0.60 3.47
N GLU A 435 -35.07 0.08 4.69
CA GLU A 435 -36.09 -0.80 5.24
C GLU A 435 -37.36 0.01 5.53
N SER A 436 -38.52 -0.57 5.23
CA SER A 436 -39.83 0.07 5.47
C SER A 436 -39.95 0.53 6.93
N GLU A 437 -40.43 1.76 7.13
CA GLU A 437 -40.59 2.43 8.44
C GLU A 437 -39.29 2.83 9.15
N CYS A 438 -38.12 2.57 8.56
CA CYS A 438 -36.83 2.92 9.15
C CYS A 438 -36.23 4.18 8.51
N ASN A 439 -36.56 5.36 9.06
CA ASN A 439 -36.04 6.65 8.57
C ASN A 439 -34.64 6.98 9.11
N PHE A 440 -33.72 6.01 9.12
CA PHE A 440 -32.37 6.19 9.65
C PHE A 440 -31.40 6.58 8.56
N ILE A 441 -30.86 7.80 8.67
CA ILE A 441 -29.78 8.32 7.82
C ILE A 441 -28.67 8.88 8.70
N VAL A 442 -27.43 8.68 8.30
CA VAL A 442 -26.26 9.11 9.07
C VAL A 442 -25.09 9.41 8.14
N HIS A 443 -24.28 10.42 8.48
CA HIS A 443 -22.97 10.61 7.84
C HIS A 443 -22.05 9.43 8.16
N TRP A 444 -21.07 9.18 7.30
CA TRP A 444 -20.10 8.12 7.53
C TRP A 444 -19.34 8.33 8.85
N ASP A 445 -18.71 9.48 9.04
CA ASP A 445 -17.90 9.80 10.22
C ASP A 445 -18.72 9.81 11.53
N CYS A 446 -20.01 10.12 11.42
CA CYS A 446 -20.92 10.07 12.56
C CYS A 446 -21.22 8.65 13.02
N LEU A 447 -21.14 7.67 12.12
CA LEU A 447 -21.31 6.27 12.46
C LEU A 447 -20.09 5.76 13.23
N ASP A 448 -18.88 6.11 12.81
CA ASP A 448 -17.64 5.77 13.52
C ASP A 448 -17.62 6.35 14.95
N CYS A 449 -18.18 7.55 15.16
CA CYS A 449 -18.35 8.12 16.50
C CYS A 449 -19.26 7.25 17.41
N LEU A 450 -20.28 6.59 16.86
CA LEU A 450 -21.16 5.68 17.61
C LEU A 450 -20.44 4.37 17.96
N TRP A 451 -19.54 3.90 17.11
CA TRP A 451 -18.69 2.73 17.38
C TRP A 451 -17.64 3.00 18.46
N GLY A 452 -17.05 4.21 18.48
CA GLY A 452 -16.11 4.62 19.54
C GLY A 452 -16.75 4.64 20.93
N LEU A 453 -18.02 5.03 21.03
CA LEU A 453 -18.78 5.06 22.29
C LEU A 453 -19.14 3.66 22.80
N SER A 454 -19.33 2.65 21.93
CA SER A 454 -19.65 1.29 22.39
C SER A 454 -18.45 0.57 23.04
N ARG A 455 -17.22 0.97 22.70
CA ARG A 455 -15.98 0.44 23.32
C ARG A 455 -15.62 1.10 24.66
N ALA A 456 -16.25 2.23 25.01
CA ALA A 456 -16.04 2.87 26.31
C ALA A 456 -16.86 2.21 27.45
N PHE A 457 -17.68 1.19 27.13
CA PHE A 457 -18.55 0.47 28.05
C PHE A 457 -18.31 -1.05 28.11
N GLU A 458 -17.21 -1.54 27.52
CA GLU A 458 -16.62 -2.86 27.79
C GLU A 458 -15.26 -2.67 28.46
#